data_AF-A0A919EKU7-F1
#
_entry.id   AF-A0A919EKU7-F1
#
_cell.length_a   1.000
_cell.length_b   1.000
_cell.length_c   1.000
_cell.angle_alpha   90.00
_cell.angle_beta   90.00
_cell.angle_gamma   90.00
#
_symmetry.space_group_name_H-M   'P 1'
#
loop_
_entity.id
_entity.type
_entity.pdbx_description
1 polymer ?
#
loop_
_entity_poly.entity_id
_entity_poly.type
_entity_poly.pdbx_seq_one_letter_code
_entity_poly.pdbx_strand_id
1 'polypeptide(L)'
;MTGGGPVPAPGLPHHLELWVGDLARAEESFGWLLGALGYAPFQRWDGGRSWVLGSFYLVVEESPARRGDAHDRHRPGLNHLALHVAGRAAVDALAAGAPDHGWRLLFPDRHPHAGGPDHYAAYLENADGFEVELVAAD
;
A
#
# COMPACT_ATOMS: atom_id res chain seq x y z
N MET A 1 1.96 -18.52 -24.07
CA MET A 1 0.80 -17.79 -24.64
C MET A 1 0.81 -16.40 -24.04
N THR A 2 1.27 -15.41 -24.80
CA THR A 2 1.40 -14.01 -24.36
C THR A 2 0.07 -13.30 -24.54
N GLY A 3 -0.77 -13.31 -23.50
CA GLY A 3 -2.05 -12.62 -23.49
C GLY A 3 -1.85 -11.12 -23.29
N GLY A 4 -1.86 -10.35 -24.37
CA GLY A 4 -1.92 -8.90 -24.32
C GLY A 4 -3.28 -8.47 -23.79
N GLY A 5 -3.33 -8.05 -22.52
CA GLY A 5 -4.47 -7.31 -21.99
C GLY A 5 -4.71 -6.02 -22.78
N PRO A 6 -5.86 -5.36 -22.56
CA PRO A 6 -6.12 -4.06 -23.19
C PRO A 6 -4.96 -3.09 -22.91
N VAL A 7 -4.56 -2.35 -23.94
CA VAL A 7 -3.56 -1.28 -23.78
C VAL A 7 -4.08 -0.29 -22.73
N PRO A 8 -3.33 -0.01 -21.65
CA PRO A 8 -3.77 0.95 -20.65
C PRO A 8 -4.03 2.32 -21.29
N ALA A 9 -5.11 2.98 -20.87
CA ALA A 9 -5.40 4.34 -21.34
C ALA A 9 -4.26 5.31 -20.94
N PRO A 10 -3.90 6.27 -21.80
CA PRO A 10 -2.92 7.30 -21.46
C PRO A 10 -3.31 8.04 -20.16
N GLY A 11 -2.35 8.19 -19.24
CA GLY A 11 -2.56 8.86 -17.95
C GLY A 11 -2.90 7.93 -16.78
N LEU A 12 -3.14 6.64 -17.01
CA LEU A 12 -3.21 5.67 -15.91
C LEU A 12 -1.86 5.52 -15.21
N PRO A 13 -1.82 5.32 -13.89
CA PRO A 13 -0.59 5.01 -13.18
C PRO A 13 0.08 3.74 -13.74
N HIS A 14 1.35 3.84 -14.09
CA HIS A 14 2.14 2.68 -14.53
C HIS A 14 2.78 1.97 -13.33
N HIS A 15 3.39 2.73 -12.42
CA HIS A 15 3.94 2.21 -11.18
C HIS A 15 4.05 3.31 -10.12
N LEU A 16 4.22 2.89 -8.87
CA LEU A 16 4.57 3.73 -7.73
C LEU A 16 5.81 3.14 -7.08
N GLU A 17 6.83 3.97 -6.83
CA GLU A 17 8.03 3.58 -6.11
C GLU A 17 8.11 4.30 -4.77
N LEU A 18 8.33 3.52 -3.71
CA LEU A 18 8.46 3.99 -2.34
C LEU A 18 9.90 3.73 -1.87
N TRP A 19 10.62 4.79 -1.54
CA TRP A 19 11.92 4.64 -0.89
C TRP A 19 11.75 4.37 0.59
N VAL A 20 12.36 3.28 1.06
CA VAL A 20 12.21 2.78 2.44
C VAL A 20 13.56 2.78 3.16
N GLY A 21 13.53 2.88 4.48
CA GLY A 21 14.75 2.84 5.31
C GLY A 21 15.26 1.43 5.62
N ASP A 22 14.41 0.41 5.44
CA ASP A 22 14.72 -0.99 5.69
C ASP A 22 13.90 -1.86 4.74
N LEU A 23 14.58 -2.48 3.76
CA LEU A 23 13.90 -3.28 2.76
C LEU A 23 13.19 -4.50 3.36
N ALA A 24 13.79 -5.17 4.35
CA ALA A 24 13.23 -6.40 4.90
C ALA A 24 11.90 -6.14 5.61
N ARG A 25 11.84 -5.07 6.41
CA ARG A 25 10.59 -4.64 7.07
C ARG A 25 9.53 -4.19 6.07
N ALA A 26 9.93 -3.44 5.03
CA ALA A 26 9.01 -3.03 3.98
C ALA A 26 8.43 -4.23 3.20
N GLU A 27 9.24 -5.24 2.92
CA GLU A 27 8.80 -6.48 2.26
C GLU A 27 7.79 -7.26 3.10
N GLU A 28 7.98 -7.35 4.41
CA GLU A 28 7.00 -7.98 5.31
C GLU A 28 5.69 -7.17 5.37
N SER A 29 5.80 -5.87 5.60
CA SER A 29 4.67 -4.97 5.81
C SER A 29 3.84 -4.76 4.54
N PHE A 30 4.45 -4.28 3.44
CA PHE A 30 3.75 -4.11 2.16
C PHE A 30 3.47 -5.44 1.47
N GLY A 31 4.33 -6.44 1.60
CA GLY A 31 4.13 -7.73 0.94
C GLY A 31 2.89 -8.46 1.44
N TRP A 32 2.61 -8.43 2.75
CA TRP A 32 1.37 -8.94 3.31
C TRP A 32 0.15 -8.21 2.74
N LEU A 33 0.14 -6.87 2.82
CA LEU A 33 -1.00 -6.06 2.40
C LEU A 33 -1.28 -6.24 0.90
N LEU A 34 -0.25 -6.10 0.07
CA LEU A 34 -0.37 -6.22 -1.39
C LEU A 34 -0.80 -7.64 -1.79
N GLY A 35 -0.26 -8.67 -1.13
CA GLY A 35 -0.68 -10.06 -1.34
C GLY A 35 -2.15 -10.29 -1.00
N ALA A 36 -2.63 -9.72 0.12
CA ALA A 36 -4.04 -9.80 0.51
C ALA A 36 -4.97 -9.07 -0.47
N LEU A 37 -4.48 -8.01 -1.13
CA LEU A 37 -5.18 -7.29 -2.19
C LEU A 37 -5.06 -7.96 -3.58
N GLY A 38 -4.35 -9.09 -3.67
CA GLY A 38 -4.22 -9.87 -4.90
C GLY A 38 -3.07 -9.46 -5.83
N TYR A 39 -2.17 -8.57 -5.40
CA TYR A 39 -0.94 -8.31 -6.14
C TYR A 39 -0.02 -9.54 -6.09
N ALA A 40 0.56 -9.89 -7.23
CA ALA A 40 1.56 -10.95 -7.32
C ALA A 40 2.98 -10.37 -7.20
N PRO A 41 3.93 -11.04 -6.51
CA PRO A 41 5.34 -10.66 -6.60
C PRO A 41 5.80 -10.58 -8.07
N PHE A 42 6.54 -9.52 -8.41
CA PHE A 42 6.94 -9.25 -9.80
C PHE A 42 8.45 -9.29 -9.99
N GLN A 43 9.21 -8.34 -9.42
CA GLN A 43 10.67 -8.29 -9.53
C GLN A 43 11.32 -8.19 -8.15
N ARG A 44 12.57 -8.64 -8.05
CA ARG A 44 13.42 -8.54 -6.86
C ARG A 44 14.87 -8.28 -7.26
N TRP A 45 15.55 -7.40 -6.54
CA TRP A 45 16.98 -7.13 -6.62
C TRP A 45 17.52 -6.82 -5.21
N ASP A 46 18.83 -6.59 -5.09
CA ASP A 46 19.49 -6.41 -3.78
C ASP A 46 18.91 -5.25 -2.97
N GLY A 47 18.48 -4.18 -3.65
CA GLY A 47 17.95 -2.97 -3.03
C GLY A 47 16.44 -2.83 -3.10
N GLY A 48 15.68 -3.80 -3.65
CA GLY A 48 14.24 -3.58 -3.82
C GLY A 48 13.43 -4.76 -4.31
N ARG A 49 12.11 -4.57 -4.25
CA ARG A 49 11.11 -5.56 -4.64
C ARG A 49 9.86 -4.89 -5.17
N SER A 50 9.17 -5.56 -6.09
CA SER A 50 7.91 -5.10 -6.63
C SER A 50 6.81 -6.16 -6.65
N TRP A 51 5.56 -5.70 -6.66
CA TRP A 51 4.36 -6.50 -6.85
C TRP A 51 3.46 -5.87 -7.91
N VAL A 52 2.78 -6.70 -8.71
CA VAL A 52 1.98 -6.27 -9.86
C VAL A 52 0.52 -6.70 -9.74
N LEU A 53 -0.39 -5.81 -10.13
CA LEU A 53 -1.81 -6.09 -10.32
C LEU A 53 -2.28 -5.45 -11.63
N GLY A 54 -2.62 -6.30 -12.61
CA GLY A 54 -2.96 -5.83 -13.95
C GLY A 54 -1.79 -5.08 -14.61
N SER A 55 -1.99 -3.80 -14.92
CA SER A 55 -0.97 -2.95 -15.55
C SER A 55 -0.17 -2.09 -14.57
N PHE A 56 -0.53 -2.07 -13.28
CA PHE A 56 0.12 -1.26 -12.26
C PHE A 56 1.01 -2.15 -11.37
N TYR A 57 2.18 -1.65 -10.98
CA TYR A 57 3.00 -2.29 -9.96
C TYR A 57 3.50 -1.30 -8.91
N LEU A 58 3.63 -1.79 -7.68
CA LEU A 58 4.23 -1.05 -6.57
C LEU A 58 5.64 -1.58 -6.32
N VAL A 59 6.59 -0.66 -6.14
CA VAL A 59 7.99 -0.92 -5.80
C VAL A 59 8.27 -0.40 -4.39
N VAL A 60 8.99 -1.19 -3.60
CA VAL A 60 9.71 -0.69 -2.41
C VAL A 60 11.20 -0.81 -2.68
N GLU A 61 11.95 0.27 -2.44
CA GLU A 61 13.39 0.34 -2.68
C GLU A 61 14.14 0.95 -1.49
N GLU A 62 15.15 0.25 -0.98
CA GLU A 62 16.14 0.82 -0.08
C GLU A 62 17.27 1.47 -0.89
N SER A 63 17.01 2.67 -1.41
CA SER A 63 17.93 3.32 -2.35
C SER A 63 19.18 3.86 -1.64
N PRO A 64 20.40 3.68 -2.20
CA PRO A 64 21.62 4.30 -1.67
C PRO A 64 21.63 5.82 -1.84
N ALA A 65 20.74 6.36 -2.68
CA ALA A 65 20.57 7.79 -2.89
C ALA A 65 19.60 8.45 -1.90
N ARG A 66 18.94 7.68 -1.02
CA ARG A 66 18.00 8.22 -0.04
C ARG A 66 18.71 9.16 0.94
N ARG A 67 17.93 10.06 1.52
CA ARG A 67 18.39 10.93 2.61
C ARG A 67 17.50 10.72 3.82
N GLY A 68 18.07 10.15 4.88
CA GLY A 68 17.33 9.73 6.07
C GLY A 68 16.63 8.39 5.88
N ASP A 69 16.12 7.85 6.99
CA ASP A 69 15.62 6.47 7.05
C ASP A 69 14.12 6.38 7.37
N ALA A 70 13.45 7.52 7.55
CA ALA A 70 12.04 7.58 7.93
C ALA A 70 11.23 8.41 6.93
N HIS A 71 10.05 7.91 6.56
CA HIS A 71 9.05 8.69 5.85
C HIS A 71 8.24 9.52 6.86
N ASP A 72 8.08 10.82 6.59
CA ASP A 72 7.24 11.72 7.38
C ASP A 72 6.11 12.20 6.48
N ARG A 73 4.95 11.54 6.59
CA ARG A 73 3.76 11.82 5.78
C ARG A 73 3.24 13.25 5.92
N HIS A 74 3.68 14.00 6.94
CA HIS A 74 3.30 15.41 7.13
C HIS A 74 4.19 16.40 6.36
N ARG A 75 5.28 15.94 5.73
CA ARG A 75 6.12 16.75 4.85
C ARG A 75 5.59 16.74 3.42
N PRO A 76 5.95 17.75 2.58
CA PRO A 76 5.69 17.68 1.15
C PRO A 76 6.22 16.37 0.54
N GLY A 77 5.37 15.66 -0.19
CA GLY A 77 5.64 14.33 -0.72
C GLY A 77 4.37 13.47 -0.73
N LEU A 78 4.55 12.14 -0.70
CA LEU A 78 3.45 11.21 -0.48
C LEU A 78 2.89 11.39 0.95
N ASN A 79 1.58 11.52 1.09
CA ASN A 79 0.92 11.54 2.40
C ASN A 79 0.31 10.17 2.72
N HIS A 80 -0.49 9.63 1.81
CA HIS A 80 -1.05 8.28 1.91
C HIS A 80 -1.31 7.70 0.51
N LEU A 81 -1.46 6.37 0.45
CA LEU A 81 -1.92 5.65 -0.73
C LEU A 81 -3.29 5.02 -0.45
N ALA A 82 -4.31 5.44 -1.20
CA ALA A 82 -5.63 4.82 -1.14
C ALA A 82 -5.77 3.67 -2.14
N LEU A 83 -6.29 2.53 -1.68
CA LEU A 83 -6.49 1.32 -2.47
C LEU A 83 -7.93 0.81 -2.29
N HIS A 84 -8.53 0.33 -3.37
CA HIS A 84 -9.82 -0.33 -3.30
C HIS A 84 -9.70 -1.75 -2.73
N VAL A 85 -10.68 -2.10 -1.90
CA VAL A 85 -10.85 -3.41 -1.30
C VAL A 85 -12.20 -3.96 -1.75
N ALA A 86 -12.30 -5.28 -1.92
CA ALA A 86 -13.46 -5.95 -2.51
C ALA A 86 -14.80 -5.62 -1.84
N GLY A 87 -14.78 -5.23 -0.56
CA GLY A 87 -15.93 -4.66 0.14
C GLY A 87 -15.69 -4.50 1.64
N ARG A 88 -16.73 -4.08 2.36
CA ARG A 88 -16.67 -3.74 3.80
C ARG A 88 -16.08 -4.85 4.69
N ALA A 89 -16.54 -6.09 4.50
CA ALA A 89 -16.04 -7.22 5.29
C ALA A 89 -14.54 -7.51 5.07
N ALA A 90 -14.03 -7.24 3.87
CA ALA A 90 -12.61 -7.38 3.56
C ALA A 90 -11.79 -6.22 4.15
N VAL A 91 -12.35 -4.99 4.23
CA VAL A 91 -11.74 -3.88 4.98
C VAL A 91 -11.61 -4.25 6.47
N ASP A 92 -12.66 -4.80 7.08
CA ASP A 92 -12.63 -5.22 8.48
C ASP A 92 -11.57 -6.30 8.74
N ALA A 93 -11.49 -7.30 7.86
CA ALA A 93 -10.50 -8.37 7.98
C ALA A 93 -9.06 -7.85 7.87
N LEU A 94 -8.80 -6.93 6.94
CA LEU A 94 -7.48 -6.29 6.79
C LEU A 94 -7.15 -5.44 8.00
N ALA A 95 -8.09 -4.63 8.50
CA ALA A 95 -7.88 -3.80 9.68
C ALA A 95 -7.58 -4.62 10.94
N ALA A 96 -8.27 -5.76 11.11
CA ALA A 96 -8.05 -6.67 12.23
C ALA A 96 -6.70 -7.39 12.18
N GLY A 97 -6.24 -7.79 10.97
CA GLY A 97 -4.94 -8.46 10.79
C GLY A 97 -3.73 -7.51 10.74
N ALA A 98 -3.96 -6.22 10.52
CA ALA A 98 -2.91 -5.23 10.33
C ALA A 98 -1.82 -5.22 11.43
N PRO A 99 -2.16 -5.29 12.74
CA PRO A 99 -1.18 -5.26 13.82
C PRO A 99 -0.14 -6.37 13.75
N ASP A 100 -0.50 -7.56 13.27
CA ASP A 100 0.40 -8.71 13.15
C ASP A 100 1.46 -8.51 12.05
N HIS A 101 1.28 -7.49 11.21
CA HIS A 101 2.14 -7.16 10.06
C HIS A 101 2.73 -5.75 10.15
N GLY A 102 2.81 -5.19 11.36
CA GLY A 102 3.47 -3.92 11.63
C GLY A 102 2.66 -2.68 11.21
N TRP A 103 1.36 -2.83 10.97
CA TRP A 103 0.43 -1.74 10.69
C TRP A 103 -0.41 -1.38 11.91
N ARG A 104 -0.64 -0.09 12.12
CA ARG A 104 -1.49 0.44 13.19
C ARG A 104 -2.70 1.14 12.59
N LEU A 105 -3.88 0.86 13.13
CA LEU A 105 -5.10 1.59 12.80
C LEU A 105 -5.02 3.05 13.26
N LEU A 106 -5.24 3.97 12.32
CA LEU A 106 -5.44 5.39 12.58
C LEU A 106 -6.92 5.68 12.81
N PHE A 107 -7.19 6.71 13.62
CA PHE A 107 -8.54 7.20 13.92
C PHE A 107 -9.51 6.13 14.43
N PRO A 108 -9.12 5.31 15.43
CA PRO A 108 -9.94 4.18 15.91
C PRO A 108 -11.30 4.61 16.47
N ASP A 109 -11.42 5.85 16.95
CA ASP A 109 -12.65 6.47 17.44
C ASP A 109 -13.67 6.76 16.33
N ARG A 110 -13.22 6.85 15.07
CA ARG A 110 -14.05 7.14 13.90
C ARG A 110 -14.07 6.02 12.88
N HIS A 111 -13.27 4.96 13.05
CA HIS A 111 -13.27 3.80 12.15
C HIS A 111 -14.65 3.09 12.16
N PRO A 112 -15.21 2.68 11.01
CA PRO A 112 -14.66 2.73 9.64
C PRO A 112 -15.02 3.98 8.83
N HIS A 113 -15.46 5.07 9.47
CA HIS A 113 -15.99 6.28 8.84
C HIS A 113 -15.15 7.54 9.09
N ALA A 114 -13.82 7.39 9.25
CA ALA A 114 -12.94 8.53 9.52
C ALA A 114 -12.87 9.55 8.36
N GLY A 115 -13.18 9.13 7.14
CA GLY A 115 -13.32 9.98 5.95
C GLY A 115 -14.72 10.56 5.72
N GLY A 116 -15.71 10.20 6.55
CA GLY A 116 -17.11 10.66 6.42
C GLY A 116 -18.14 9.52 6.51
N PRO A 117 -19.43 9.84 6.71
CA PRO A 117 -20.48 8.84 6.94
C PRO A 117 -20.71 7.89 5.76
N ASP A 118 -20.51 8.35 4.53
CA ASP A 118 -20.67 7.55 3.31
C ASP A 118 -19.35 6.89 2.85
N HIS A 119 -18.29 7.02 3.64
CA HIS A 119 -16.96 6.53 3.30
C HIS A 119 -16.56 5.42 4.25
N TYR A 120 -16.49 4.18 3.76
CA TYR A 120 -16.13 3.01 4.58
C TYR A 120 -14.69 2.60 4.30
N ALA A 121 -13.79 2.93 5.21
CA ALA A 121 -12.37 2.69 5.05
C ALA A 121 -11.61 2.43 6.36
N ALA A 122 -10.49 1.71 6.23
CA ALA A 122 -9.46 1.62 7.25
C ALA A 122 -8.26 2.49 6.86
N TYR A 123 -7.85 3.39 7.75
CA TYR A 123 -6.59 4.15 7.61
C TYR A 123 -5.54 3.45 8.46
N LEU A 124 -4.45 3.00 7.85
CA LEU A 124 -3.40 2.24 8.52
C LEU A 124 -2.05 2.93 8.32
N GLU A 125 -1.24 2.99 9.36
CA GLU A 125 0.14 3.50 9.30
C GLU A 125 1.12 2.40 9.69
N ASN A 126 2.14 2.15 8.88
CA ASN A 126 3.17 1.17 9.21
C ASN A 126 4.29 1.77 10.08
N ALA A 127 5.21 0.91 10.53
CA ALA A 127 6.37 1.30 11.33
C ALA A 127 7.33 2.28 10.61
N ASP A 128 7.25 2.40 9.29
CA ASP A 128 8.09 3.31 8.47
C ASP A 128 7.44 4.68 8.22
N GLY A 129 6.22 4.90 8.73
CA GLY A 129 5.48 6.16 8.61
C GLY A 129 4.63 6.28 7.35
N PHE A 130 4.50 5.21 6.55
CA PHE A 130 3.62 5.20 5.39
C PHE A 130 2.18 4.94 5.82
N GLU A 131 1.27 5.75 5.29
CA GLU A 131 -0.16 5.58 5.46
C GLU A 131 -0.80 4.95 4.23
N VAL A 132 -1.66 3.97 4.45
CA VAL A 132 -2.58 3.43 3.44
C VAL A 132 -4.02 3.64 3.88
N GLU A 133 -4.87 3.89 2.90
CA GLU A 133 -6.31 3.97 3.07
C GLU A 133 -6.97 2.84 2.28
N LEU A 134 -7.68 1.96 2.98
CA LEU A 134 -8.31 0.77 2.40
C LEU A 134 -9.80 1.01 2.26
N VAL A 135 -10.26 1.32 1.06
CA VAL A 135 -11.62 1.80 0.77
C VAL A 135 -12.48 0.66 0.23
N ALA A 136 -13.62 0.40 0.86
CA ALA A 136 -14.59 -0.57 0.34
C ALA A 136 -15.13 -0.14 -1.03
N ALA A 137 -15.24 -1.08 -1.96
CA ALA A 137 -15.78 -0.82 -3.30
C ALA A 137 -17.33 -0.79 -3.37
N ASP A 138 -18.03 -1.11 -2.27
CA ASP A 138 -19.48 -1.29 -2.17
C ASP A 138 -20.23 -0.35 -1.18
#